data_AF-A0A2E2V0X1-F1
#
_entry.id   AF-A0A2E2V0X1-F1
#
_cell.length_a   1.000
_cell.length_b   1.000
_cell.length_c   1.000
_cell.angle_alpha   90.00
_cell.angle_beta   90.00
_cell.angle_gamma   90.00
#
_symmetry.space_group_name_H-M   'P 1'
#
loop_
_entity.id
_entity.type
_entity.pdbx_description
1 polymer ?
#
loop_
_entity_poly.entity_id
_entity_poly.type
_entity_poly.pdbx_seq_one_letter_code
_entity_poly.pdbx_strand_id
1 'polypeptide(L)'
;MIVDTYGGYAPHGGGAFSGKDCTKVDRSGAYMARYLAKNIVASGVSQNATIQLSYAIGVKEPVSLYVYCDGKVRNDISDWIYKNIDLTPLGIIRKFNLFKLDLTETTNYGHFGKNHLAWEKTDIANQLNF
;
A
#
# COMPACT_ATOMS: atom_id res chain seq x y z
N MET A 1 9.50 -12.05 -5.41
CA MET A 1 8.20 -11.36 -5.55
C MET A 1 7.09 -11.97 -4.71
N ILE A 2 6.71 -13.23 -4.94
CA ILE A 2 5.60 -13.85 -4.17
C ILE A 2 6.00 -14.11 -2.71
N VAL A 3 7.21 -14.65 -2.48
CA VAL A 3 7.78 -14.83 -1.12
C VAL A 3 7.95 -13.49 -0.40
N ASP A 4 8.29 -12.43 -1.13
CA ASP A 4 8.54 -11.10 -0.56
C ASP A 4 7.27 -10.39 -0.09
N THR A 5 6.10 -10.87 -0.51
CA THR A 5 4.81 -10.22 -0.34
C THR A 5 3.85 -11.06 0.50
N TYR A 6 2.94 -11.79 -0.15
CA TYR A 6 1.78 -12.42 0.49
C TYR A 6 1.76 -13.93 0.32
N GLY A 7 2.85 -14.56 -0.16
CA GLY A 7 2.96 -16.02 -0.25
C GLY A 7 1.91 -16.69 -1.13
N GLY A 8 1.35 -15.97 -2.11
CA GLY A 8 0.31 -16.45 -3.03
C GLY A 8 -1.12 -16.17 -2.57
N TYR A 9 -1.32 -15.57 -1.40
CA TYR A 9 -2.66 -15.25 -0.89
C TYR A 9 -3.37 -14.12 -1.64
N ALA A 10 -2.61 -13.17 -2.19
CA ALA A 10 -3.15 -12.00 -2.87
C ALA A 10 -2.59 -11.87 -4.31
N PRO A 11 -3.34 -11.23 -5.23
CA PRO A 11 -2.84 -10.90 -6.56
C PRO A 11 -1.57 -10.03 -6.50
N HIS A 12 -0.74 -10.12 -7.53
CA HIS A 12 0.53 -9.39 -7.59
C HIS A 12 0.67 -8.63 -8.92
N GLY A 13 1.02 -7.34 -8.87
CA GLY A 13 1.12 -6.48 -10.06
C GLY A 13 2.34 -6.72 -10.97
N GLY A 14 3.27 -7.58 -10.53
CA GLY A 14 4.40 -8.06 -11.34
C GLY A 14 5.72 -7.30 -11.17
N GLY A 15 5.72 -6.14 -10.51
CA GLY A 15 6.94 -5.36 -10.24
C GLY A 15 7.76 -5.94 -9.07
N ALA A 16 9.07 -6.11 -9.28
CA ALA A 16 10.01 -6.42 -8.20
C ALA A 16 10.31 -5.20 -7.31
N PHE A 17 10.69 -5.43 -6.04
CA PHE A 17 11.04 -4.35 -5.10
C PHE A 17 12.53 -4.03 -5.09
N SER A 18 13.40 -5.00 -4.79
CA SER A 18 14.84 -4.81 -4.59
C SER A 18 15.56 -4.21 -5.81
N GLY A 19 16.60 -3.40 -5.57
CA GLY A 19 17.37 -2.71 -6.63
C GLY A 19 16.72 -1.46 -7.23
N LYS A 20 15.47 -1.15 -6.87
CA LYS A 20 14.76 0.07 -7.28
C LYS A 20 14.88 1.18 -6.25
N ASP A 21 14.91 2.43 -6.66
CA ASP A 21 14.77 3.55 -5.74
C ASP A 21 13.28 3.81 -5.42
N CYS A 22 13.00 4.69 -4.45
CA CYS A 22 11.63 4.93 -3.98
C CYS A 22 10.72 5.67 -4.98
N THR A 23 11.26 6.24 -6.06
CA THR A 23 10.46 6.84 -7.14
C THR A 23 9.79 5.79 -8.02
N LYS A 24 10.23 4.53 -7.97
CA LYS A 24 9.61 3.45 -8.73
C LYS A 24 8.35 2.97 -8.03
N VAL A 25 7.20 3.25 -8.64
CA VAL A 25 5.86 2.92 -8.12
C VAL A 25 5.65 1.42 -7.88
N ASP A 26 6.41 0.55 -8.54
CA ASP A 26 6.44 -0.88 -8.23
C ASP A 26 6.73 -1.16 -6.75
N ARG A 27 7.59 -0.34 -6.14
CA ARG A 27 7.94 -0.46 -4.72
C ARG A 27 7.06 0.44 -3.86
N SER A 28 7.06 1.75 -4.13
CA SER A 28 6.36 2.72 -3.27
C SER A 28 4.84 2.52 -3.31
N GLY A 29 4.28 2.24 -4.49
CA GLY A 29 2.87 1.91 -4.65
C GLY A 29 2.48 0.62 -3.92
N ALA A 30 3.31 -0.41 -3.96
CA ALA A 30 3.08 -1.65 -3.20
C ALA A 30 3.09 -1.41 -1.68
N TYR A 31 3.99 -0.57 -1.18
CA TYR A 31 4.03 -0.21 0.24
C TYR A 31 2.78 0.57 0.65
N MET A 32 2.33 1.51 -0.19
CA MET A 32 1.08 2.24 0.05
C MET A 32 -0.14 1.31 0.03
N ALA A 33 -0.21 0.38 -0.92
CA ALA A 33 -1.30 -0.59 -0.99
C ALA A 33 -1.36 -1.48 0.28
N ARG A 34 -0.20 -1.96 0.75
CA ARG A 34 -0.10 -2.70 2.03
C ARG A 34 -0.60 -1.86 3.21
N TYR A 35 -0.13 -0.61 3.29
CA TYR A 35 -0.49 0.31 4.37
C TYR A 35 -2.01 0.55 4.43
N LEU A 36 -2.64 0.82 3.29
CA LEU A 36 -4.08 1.03 3.20
C LEU A 36 -4.85 -0.23 3.60
N ALA A 37 -4.48 -1.40 3.06
CA ALA A 37 -5.11 -2.67 3.41
C ALA A 37 -5.04 -2.96 4.91
N LYS A 38 -3.86 -2.73 5.52
CA LYS A 38 -3.65 -2.97 6.95
C LYS A 38 -4.50 -2.03 7.81
N ASN A 39 -4.62 -0.77 7.43
CA ASN A 39 -5.46 0.20 8.15
C ASN A 39 -6.94 -0.14 8.05
N ILE A 40 -7.42 -0.59 6.88
CA ILE A 40 -8.81 -1.02 6.71
C ILE A 40 -9.12 -2.20 7.65
N VAL A 41 -8.28 -3.22 7.68
CA VAL A 41 -8.49 -4.37 8.59
C VAL A 41 -8.38 -3.94 10.06
N ALA A 42 -7.39 -3.11 10.40
CA ALA A 42 -7.20 -2.62 11.76
C ALA A 42 -8.33 -1.72 12.28
N SER A 43 -9.07 -1.05 11.38
CA SER A 43 -10.25 -0.24 11.74
C SER A 43 -11.45 -1.09 12.18
N GLY A 44 -11.45 -2.39 11.87
CA GLY A 44 -12.60 -3.27 12.10
C GLY A 44 -13.69 -3.21 11.03
N VAL A 45 -13.56 -2.34 10.02
CA VAL A 45 -14.52 -2.20 8.91
C VAL A 45 -14.62 -3.48 8.06
N SER A 46 -13.57 -4.30 8.06
CA SER A 46 -13.54 -5.56 7.31
C SER A 46 -12.53 -6.56 7.90
N GLN A 47 -12.75 -7.86 7.67
CA GLN A 47 -11.80 -8.91 8.05
C GLN A 47 -10.66 -9.09 7.04
N ASN A 48 -10.81 -8.60 5.81
CA ASN A 48 -9.80 -8.67 4.75
C ASN A 48 -9.86 -7.42 3.87
N ALA A 49 -8.74 -7.05 3.26
CA ALA A 49 -8.71 -5.97 2.30
C ALA A 49 -7.67 -6.24 1.21
N THR A 50 -8.10 -6.14 -0.04
CA THR A 50 -7.23 -6.13 -1.20
C THR A 50 -7.29 -4.75 -1.84
N ILE A 51 -6.12 -4.13 -2.00
CA ILE A 51 -5.98 -2.82 -2.62
C ILE A 51 -5.26 -3.00 -3.94
N GLN A 52 -5.88 -2.54 -5.02
CA GLN A 52 -5.24 -2.43 -6.32
C GLN A 52 -5.02 -0.95 -6.63
N LEU A 53 -3.79 -0.61 -7.00
CA LEU A 53 -3.37 0.75 -7.32
C LEU A 53 -2.61 0.71 -8.66
N SER A 54 -2.99 1.58 -9.60
CA SER A 54 -2.36 1.64 -10.92
C SER A 54 -1.90 3.05 -11.28
N TYR A 55 -0.81 3.14 -12.05
CA TYR A 55 -0.24 4.39 -12.54
C TYR A 55 0.06 4.29 -14.03
N ALA A 56 -0.19 5.37 -14.76
CA ALA A 56 0.30 5.54 -16.11
C ALA A 56 1.65 6.26 -16.09
N ILE A 57 2.55 5.90 -17.02
CA ILE A 57 3.85 6.55 -17.16
C ILE A 57 3.65 8.06 -17.40
N GLY A 58 4.32 8.88 -16.59
CA GLY A 58 4.25 10.34 -16.69
C GLY A 58 3.03 10.99 -16.01
N VAL A 59 2.12 10.20 -15.44
CA VAL A 59 0.96 10.72 -14.69
C VAL A 59 1.23 10.59 -13.19
N LYS A 60 1.18 11.71 -12.47
CA LYS A 60 1.46 11.71 -11.01
C LYS A 60 0.34 11.09 -10.19
N GLU A 61 -0.91 11.26 -10.62
CA GLU A 61 -2.05 10.68 -9.93
C GLU A 61 -2.22 9.21 -10.32
N PRO A 62 -2.72 8.35 -9.42
CA PRO A 62 -3.10 7.00 -9.80
C PRO A 62 -4.23 7.03 -10.83
N VAL A 63 -4.16 6.15 -11.83
CA VAL A 63 -5.21 5.98 -12.83
C VAL A 63 -6.40 5.23 -12.25
N SER A 64 -6.14 4.31 -11.32
CA SER A 64 -7.19 3.63 -10.57
C SER A 64 -6.76 3.24 -9.16
N LEU A 65 -7.74 3.23 -8.27
CA LEU A 65 -7.71 2.67 -6.93
C LEU A 65 -8.96 1.79 -6.82
N TYR A 66 -8.76 0.53 -6.52
CA TYR A 66 -9.85 -0.41 -6.29
C TYR A 66 -9.67 -1.08 -4.92
N VAL A 67 -10.74 -1.08 -4.14
CA VAL A 67 -10.78 -1.63 -2.78
C VAL A 67 -11.77 -2.78 -2.76
N TYR A 68 -11.30 -3.97 -2.43
CA TYR A 68 -12.11 -5.18 -2.30
C TYR A 68 -12.00 -5.75 -0.90
N CYS A 69 -13.14 -5.93 -0.25
CA CYS A 69 -13.26 -6.38 1.13
C CYS A 69 -14.49 -7.28 1.27
N ASP A 70 -14.37 -8.38 2.02
CA ASP A 70 -15.49 -9.28 2.38
C ASP A 70 -16.38 -9.69 1.20
N GLY A 71 -15.76 -10.00 0.06
CA GLY A 71 -16.49 -10.49 -1.11
C GLY A 71 -17.11 -9.39 -1.99
N LYS A 72 -16.86 -8.11 -1.71
CA LYS A 72 -17.44 -6.99 -2.48
C LYS A 72 -16.48 -5.84 -2.72
N VAL A 73 -16.80 -5.03 -3.72
CA VAL A 73 -16.15 -3.75 -3.99
C VAL A 73 -16.61 -2.73 -2.96
N ARG A 74 -15.67 -1.93 -2.43
CA ARG A 74 -15.90 -0.88 -1.43
C ARG A 74 -15.61 0.50 -2.00
N ASN A 75 -16.53 1.01 -2.82
CA ASN A 75 -16.40 2.33 -3.43
C ASN A 75 -16.40 3.45 -2.37
N ASP A 76 -17.15 3.28 -1.29
CA ASP A 76 -17.17 4.17 -0.13
C ASP A 76 -15.76 4.38 0.46
N ILE A 77 -14.99 3.30 0.59
CA ILE A 77 -13.62 3.35 1.09
C ILE A 77 -12.67 3.94 0.04
N SER A 78 -12.79 3.55 -1.24
CA SER A 78 -11.93 4.12 -2.29
C SER A 78 -12.11 5.63 -2.43
N ASP A 79 -13.35 6.12 -2.37
CA ASP A 79 -13.67 7.55 -2.48
C ASP A 79 -13.11 8.33 -1.29
N TRP A 80 -13.21 7.76 -0.09
CA TRP A 80 -12.58 8.34 1.09
C TRP A 80 -11.06 8.40 0.96
N ILE A 81 -10.42 7.34 0.46
CA ILE A 81 -8.96 7.32 0.27
C ILE A 81 -8.55 8.40 -0.73
N TYR A 82 -9.23 8.51 -1.87
CA TYR A 82 -8.95 9.56 -2.86
C TYR A 82 -9.06 10.97 -2.29
N LYS A 83 -10.01 11.20 -1.38
CA LYS A 83 -10.24 12.51 -0.78
C LYS A 83 -9.23 12.87 0.31
N ASN A 84 -8.70 11.88 1.03
CA ASN A 84 -7.95 12.11 2.27
C ASN A 84 -6.47 11.73 2.20
N ILE A 85 -6.06 10.91 1.23
CA ILE A 85 -4.71 10.37 1.14
C ILE A 85 -4.07 10.81 -0.18
N ASP A 86 -2.90 11.45 -0.08
CA ASP A 86 -2.06 11.77 -1.26
C ASP A 86 -1.40 10.48 -1.78
N LEU A 87 -1.98 9.93 -2.84
CA LEU A 87 -1.49 8.73 -3.53
C LEU A 87 -0.47 9.05 -4.64
N THR A 88 -0.02 10.30 -4.80
CA THR A 88 1.05 10.57 -5.76
C THR A 88 2.35 9.89 -5.31
N PRO A 89 3.28 9.53 -6.22
CA PRO A 89 4.57 8.98 -5.83
C PRO A 89 5.31 9.85 -4.80
N LEU A 90 5.23 11.18 -4.93
CA LEU A 90 5.82 12.11 -3.97
C LEU A 90 5.09 12.10 -2.62
N GLY A 91 3.76 12.03 -2.62
CA GLY A 91 2.94 11.85 -1.42
C GLY A 91 3.33 10.62 -0.63
N ILE A 92 3.46 9.48 -1.32
CA ILE A 92 3.90 8.20 -0.73
C ILE A 92 5.31 8.31 -0.15
N ILE A 93 6.25 8.88 -0.91
CA ILE A 93 7.64 9.08 -0.46
C ILE A 93 7.69 9.92 0.82
N ARG A 94 6.89 11.00 0.89
CA ARG A 94 6.81 11.88 2.06
C ARG A 94 6.16 11.18 3.25
N LYS A 95 5.04 10.48 3.04
CA LYS A 95 4.31 9.75 4.10
C LYS A 95 5.21 8.76 4.83
N PHE A 96 6.04 8.03 4.08
CA PHE A 96 6.92 7.00 4.66
C PHE A 96 8.38 7.43 4.79
N ASN A 97 8.71 8.68 4.45
CA ASN A 97 10.07 9.21 4.48
C ASN A 97 11.09 8.29 3.76
N LEU A 98 10.72 7.81 2.56
CA LEU A 98 11.40 6.69 1.89
C LEU A 98 12.86 6.97 1.47
N PHE A 99 13.27 8.23 1.34
CA PHE A 99 14.67 8.58 1.06
C PHE A 99 15.61 8.34 2.25
N LYS A 100 15.07 8.23 3.48
CA LYS A 100 15.86 7.93 4.69
C LYS A 100 15.70 6.47 5.16
N LEU A 101 15.00 5.65 4.37
CA LEU A 101 14.75 4.26 4.70
C LEU A 101 16.03 3.44 4.51
N ASP A 102 16.43 2.71 5.54
CA ASP A 102 17.43 1.66 5.39
C ASP A 102 16.80 0.47 4.67
N LEU A 103 17.22 0.24 3.42
CA LEU A 103 16.67 -0.83 2.61
C LEU A 103 17.01 -2.21 3.15
N THR A 104 18.09 -2.36 3.92
CA THR A 104 18.52 -3.67 4.46
C THR A 104 17.52 -4.22 5.47
N GLU A 105 16.80 -3.34 6.18
CA GLU A 105 15.73 -3.73 7.10
C GLU A 105 14.52 -4.33 6.36
N THR A 106 14.36 -3.97 5.07
CA THR A 106 13.20 -4.37 4.27
C THR A 106 13.39 -5.71 3.56
N THR A 107 14.63 -6.07 3.20
CA THR A 107 14.91 -7.10 2.19
C THR A 107 14.97 -8.54 2.71
N ASN A 108 15.14 -8.74 4.02
CA ASN A 108 15.24 -10.09 4.59
C ASN A 108 13.88 -10.58 5.11
N TYR A 109 13.44 -11.78 4.70
CA TYR A 109 12.20 -12.42 5.16
C TYR A 109 10.91 -11.64 4.82
N GLY A 110 10.90 -10.97 3.67
CA GLY A 110 9.74 -10.26 3.15
C GLY A 110 9.67 -8.78 3.56
N HIS A 111 8.94 -8.01 2.77
CA HIS A 111 8.81 -6.56 2.94
C HIS A 111 7.65 -6.15 3.85
N PHE A 112 6.78 -7.09 4.22
CA PHE A 112 5.56 -6.86 4.99
C PHE A 112 5.54 -7.64 6.30
N GLY A 113 4.72 -7.19 7.25
CA GLY A 113 4.53 -7.84 8.55
C GLY A 113 5.54 -7.44 9.64
N LYS A 114 6.48 -6.54 9.35
CA LYS A 114 7.47 -6.05 10.32
C LYS A 114 7.02 -4.73 10.95
N ASN A 115 6.69 -4.75 12.24
CA ASN A 115 6.06 -3.60 12.92
C ASN A 115 6.87 -2.28 12.91
N HIS A 116 8.18 -2.32 12.73
CA HIS A 116 9.01 -1.11 12.68
C HIS A 116 8.92 -0.37 11.33
N LEU A 117 8.42 -1.03 10.27
CA LEU A 117 8.34 -0.42 8.94
C LEU A 117 7.20 0.60 8.85
N ALA A 118 7.45 1.71 8.15
CA ALA A 118 6.51 2.83 8.09
C ALA A 118 5.13 2.46 7.51
N TRP A 119 5.09 1.59 6.50
CA TRP A 119 3.85 1.09 5.88
C TRP A 119 3.14 -0.01 6.69
N GLU A 120 3.71 -0.43 7.82
CA GLU A 120 3.06 -1.36 8.75
C GLU A 120 2.34 -0.64 9.90
N LYS A 121 2.35 0.70 9.93
CA LYS A 121 1.58 1.49 10.91
C LYS A 121 0.09 1.51 10.57
N THR A 122 -0.74 1.63 11.61
CA THR A 122 -2.21 1.69 11.50
C THR A 122 -2.77 3.02 12.00
N ASP A 123 -2.09 4.12 11.69
CA ASP A 123 -2.34 5.48 12.19
C ASP A 123 -3.59 6.16 11.59
N ILE A 124 -4.16 5.62 10.52
CA ILE A 124 -5.42 6.12 9.92
C ILE A 124 -6.63 5.23 10.20
N ALA A 125 -6.46 4.11 10.92
CA ALA A 125 -7.54 3.16 11.20
C ALA A 125 -8.75 3.82 11.86
N ASN A 126 -8.54 4.69 12.86
CA ASN A 126 -9.63 5.39 13.58
C ASN A 126 -10.39 6.43 12.72
N GLN A 127 -9.88 6.73 11.51
CA GLN A 127 -10.51 7.68 10.58
C GLN A 127 -11.42 6.97 9.57
N LEU A 128 -11.37 5.63 9.50
CA LEU A 128 -12.15 4.80 8.60
C LEU A 128 -13.44 4.34 9.31
N ASN A 129 -14.43 5.22 9.41
CA ASN A 129 -15.72 4.92 10.03
C ASN A 129 -16.81 4.78 8.94
N PHE A 130 -17.12 3.54 8.55
CA PHE A 130 -18.09 3.18 7.51
C PHE A 130 -19.14 2.19 8.02
#